data_AF-U7L9I4-F1
#
_entry.id   AF-U7L9I4-F1
#
_cell.length_a   1.000
_cell.length_b   1.000
_cell.length_c   1.000
_cell.angle_alpha   90.00
_cell.angle_beta   90.00
_cell.angle_gamma   90.00
#
_symmetry.space_group_name_H-M   'P 1'
#
loop_
_entity.id
_entity.type
_entity.pdbx_description
1 polymer ?
#
loop_
_entity_poly.entity_id
_entity_poly.type
_entity_poly.pdbx_seq_one_letter_code
_entity_poly.pdbx_strand_id
1 'polypeptide(L)'
;MTVLLLDERWPTMIPMRAYGRLYGPVQFTGEVPVSVRWNFSDLLSGDDPTGTLVTTDEHDPETQARIATGEQVIRAESLEDPVMQARRAMATARRIGEWEREQTHESLLPYLEEEAGEFAAAVRQRAPEADLLKELGDIFLQVLFHAEISTFSLDDVAASFVRKMRSRAPYLFDGTAELVGVEEQNRLWAEGKSRE
;
A
#
# COMPACT_ATOMS: atom_id res chain seq x y z
N MET A 1 7.71 -27.34 7.40
CA MET A 1 6.48 -26.79 7.99
C MET A 1 6.49 -25.28 7.79
N THR A 2 5.77 -24.79 6.78
CA THR A 2 5.94 -23.41 6.30
C THR A 2 4.60 -22.81 5.85
N VAL A 3 4.29 -21.62 6.35
CA VAL A 3 3.23 -20.76 5.82
C VAL A 3 3.88 -19.72 4.92
N LEU A 4 3.59 -19.76 3.61
CA LEU A 4 3.92 -18.72 2.66
C LEU A 4 2.74 -17.75 2.56
N LEU A 5 2.87 -16.60 3.23
CA LEU A 5 1.87 -15.54 3.19
C LEU A 5 2.25 -14.54 2.09
N LEU A 6 1.45 -14.49 1.03
CA LEU A 6 1.64 -13.66 -0.15
C LEU A 6 0.80 -12.39 -0.07
N ASP A 7 1.17 -11.40 -0.86
CA ASP A 7 0.39 -10.17 -1.01
C ASP A 7 -0.73 -10.37 -2.03
N GLU A 8 -1.97 -10.13 -1.64
CA GLU A 8 -3.14 -10.25 -2.51
C GLU A 8 -3.05 -9.40 -3.79
N ARG A 9 -2.31 -8.27 -3.75
CA ARG A 9 -2.11 -7.38 -4.89
C ARG A 9 -1.21 -8.00 -5.95
N TRP A 10 -0.21 -8.75 -5.49
CA TRP A 10 0.82 -9.36 -6.33
C TRP A 10 1.08 -10.79 -5.88
N PRO A 11 0.08 -11.69 -5.97
CA PRO A 11 0.17 -13.02 -5.40
C PRO A 11 1.13 -13.92 -6.20
N THR A 12 1.66 -13.44 -7.33
CA THR A 12 2.73 -14.08 -8.10
C THR A 12 4.14 -13.60 -7.70
N MET A 13 4.26 -12.57 -6.86
CA MET A 13 5.53 -12.09 -6.34
C MET A 13 5.91 -12.88 -5.08
N ILE A 14 6.63 -13.97 -5.31
CA ILE A 14 7.10 -14.85 -4.22
C ILE A 14 8.37 -14.25 -3.61
N PRO A 15 8.43 -14.11 -2.27
CA PRO A 15 9.59 -13.58 -1.58
C PRO A 15 10.84 -14.39 -1.88
N MET A 16 11.96 -13.75 -2.19
CA MET A 16 13.23 -14.46 -2.43
C MET A 16 13.66 -15.29 -1.22
N ARG A 17 13.26 -14.90 -0.01
CA ARG A 17 13.49 -15.67 1.21
C ARG A 17 12.75 -17.02 1.26
N ALA A 18 11.79 -17.26 0.37
CA ALA A 18 11.11 -18.54 0.20
C ALA A 18 11.95 -19.54 -0.61
N TYR A 19 12.92 -19.06 -1.40
CA TYR A 19 13.78 -19.92 -2.21
C TYR A 19 14.52 -20.95 -1.35
N GLY A 20 14.42 -22.24 -1.71
CA GLY A 20 15.03 -23.33 -0.96
C GLY A 20 14.28 -23.75 0.32
N ARG A 21 13.10 -23.16 0.60
CA ARG A 21 12.39 -23.32 1.88
C ARG A 21 10.93 -23.78 1.74
N LEU A 22 10.49 -24.08 0.51
CA LEU A 22 9.14 -24.57 0.24
C LEU A 22 9.20 -26.07 0.02
N TYR A 23 8.36 -26.84 0.71
CA TYR A 23 8.35 -28.31 0.67
C TYR A 23 6.94 -28.85 0.46
N GLY A 24 6.83 -29.95 -0.28
CA GLY A 24 5.57 -30.65 -0.53
C GLY A 24 5.15 -31.53 0.66
N PRO A 25 3.85 -31.75 0.92
CA PRO A 25 2.73 -31.36 0.08
C PRO A 25 2.39 -29.87 0.18
N VAL A 26 1.94 -29.26 -0.93
CA VAL A 26 1.47 -27.87 -0.93
C VAL A 26 -0.05 -27.81 -0.74
N GLN A 27 -0.50 -26.89 0.11
CA GLN A 27 -1.90 -26.56 0.33
C GLN A 27 -2.12 -25.08 0.01
N PHE A 28 -3.33 -24.75 -0.45
CA PHE A 28 -3.72 -23.39 -0.78
C PHE A 28 -5.03 -23.07 -0.06
N THR A 29 -5.09 -21.91 0.57
CA THR A 29 -6.36 -21.32 1.00
C THR A 29 -7.21 -20.90 -0.22
N GLY A 30 -8.49 -20.60 0.02
CA GLY A 30 -9.48 -20.45 -1.06
C GLY A 30 -9.22 -19.25 -1.97
N GLU A 31 -8.72 -18.16 -1.40
CA GLU A 31 -8.48 -16.87 -2.04
C GLU A 31 -7.25 -16.86 -2.96
N VAL A 32 -6.30 -17.81 -2.79
CA VAL A 32 -5.09 -17.84 -3.62
C VAL A 32 -5.46 -18.09 -5.08
N PRO A 33 -5.11 -17.18 -6.02
CA PRO A 33 -5.50 -17.33 -7.42
C PRO A 33 -4.97 -18.59 -8.07
N VAL A 34 -5.74 -19.15 -9.00
CA VAL A 34 -5.37 -20.36 -9.74
C VAL A 34 -4.03 -20.20 -10.49
N SER A 35 -3.72 -18.99 -10.97
CA SER A 35 -2.45 -18.66 -11.63
C SER A 35 -1.21 -18.89 -10.75
N VAL A 36 -1.35 -18.76 -9.43
CA VAL A 36 -0.26 -19.06 -8.47
C VAL A 36 -0.10 -20.57 -8.31
N ARG A 37 -1.19 -21.32 -8.39
CA ARG A 37 -1.22 -22.77 -8.12
C ARG A 37 -0.58 -23.60 -9.23
N TRP A 38 -0.72 -23.18 -10.49
CA TRP A 38 -0.38 -24.00 -11.67
C TRP A 38 1.06 -24.51 -11.73
N ASN A 39 2.03 -23.72 -11.26
CA ASN A 39 3.45 -24.10 -11.31
C ASN A 39 4.11 -24.08 -9.92
N PHE A 40 3.31 -24.06 -8.84
CA PHE A 40 3.89 -23.94 -7.51
C PHE A 40 4.74 -25.16 -7.13
N SER A 41 4.41 -26.33 -7.67
CA SER A 41 5.20 -27.55 -7.48
C SER A 41 6.66 -27.40 -7.91
N ASP A 42 6.91 -26.58 -8.94
CA ASP A 42 8.26 -26.37 -9.50
C ASP A 42 9.14 -25.52 -8.58
N LEU A 43 8.54 -24.87 -7.58
CA LEU A 43 9.22 -24.07 -6.56
C LEU A 43 9.58 -24.88 -5.31
N LEU A 44 9.08 -26.11 -5.21
CA LEU A 44 9.34 -26.98 -4.07
C LEU A 44 10.77 -27.49 -4.11
N SER A 45 11.41 -27.48 -2.94
CA SER A 45 12.80 -27.92 -2.74
C SER A 45 12.89 -29.41 -2.38
N GLY A 46 11.76 -30.09 -2.21
CA GLY A 46 11.64 -31.50 -1.87
C GLY A 46 10.34 -31.81 -1.13
N ASP A 47 10.28 -33.00 -0.54
CA ASP A 47 9.15 -33.48 0.25
C ASP A 47 9.43 -33.38 1.76
N ASP A 48 8.47 -32.83 2.50
CA ASP A 48 8.42 -32.75 3.96
C ASP A 48 7.00 -33.12 4.41
N PRO A 49 6.78 -34.10 5.30
CA PRO A 49 5.44 -34.52 5.73
C PRO A 49 4.51 -33.40 6.21
N THR A 50 5.07 -32.28 6.66
CA THR A 50 4.32 -31.11 7.14
C THR A 50 3.92 -30.14 6.02
N GLY A 51 4.66 -30.14 4.90
CA GLY A 51 4.32 -29.38 3.70
C GLY A 51 4.42 -27.85 3.82
N THR A 52 3.77 -27.19 2.85
CA THR A 52 3.68 -25.73 2.73
C THR A 52 2.21 -25.31 2.60
N LEU A 53 1.74 -24.38 3.43
CA LEU A 53 0.50 -23.66 3.19
C LEU A 53 0.81 -22.36 2.46
N VAL A 54 0.13 -22.10 1.35
CA VAL A 54 0.21 -20.83 0.62
C VAL A 54 -1.11 -20.10 0.80
N THR A 55 -1.04 -18.83 1.18
CA THR A 55 -2.20 -18.00 1.52
C THR A 55 -1.96 -16.55 1.14
N THR A 56 -3.01 -15.78 0.86
CA THR A 56 -2.94 -14.31 0.83
C THR A 56 -3.74 -13.67 1.96
N ASP A 57 -4.46 -14.46 2.76
CA ASP A 57 -5.19 -14.02 3.93
C ASP A 57 -4.51 -14.52 5.21
N GLU A 58 -3.91 -13.61 5.96
CA GLU A 58 -3.32 -13.96 7.25
C GLU A 58 -4.37 -14.32 8.31
N HIS A 59 -5.62 -13.90 8.15
CA HIS A 59 -6.71 -14.12 9.09
C HIS A 59 -7.51 -15.40 8.81
N ASP A 60 -7.20 -16.13 7.74
CA ASP A 60 -7.80 -17.42 7.45
C ASP A 60 -7.62 -18.39 8.65
N PRO A 61 -8.67 -19.14 9.06
CA PRO A 61 -8.60 -19.99 10.24
C PRO A 61 -7.49 -21.05 10.20
N GLU A 62 -7.22 -21.65 9.04
CA GLU A 62 -6.15 -22.65 8.88
C GLU A 62 -4.78 -21.96 8.96
N THR A 63 -4.64 -20.80 8.35
CA THR A 63 -3.44 -19.95 8.45
C THR A 63 -3.14 -19.58 9.90
N GLN A 64 -4.12 -19.09 10.64
CA GLN A 64 -3.98 -18.74 12.06
C GLN A 64 -3.66 -19.97 12.93
N ALA A 65 -4.31 -21.12 12.66
CA ALA A 65 -4.02 -22.35 13.38
C ALA A 65 -2.56 -22.79 13.20
N ARG A 66 -2.03 -22.72 11.98
CA ARG A 66 -0.62 -23.03 11.70
C ARG A 66 0.34 -22.04 12.33
N ILE A 67 0.07 -20.75 12.25
CA ILE A 67 0.90 -19.75 12.92
C ILE A 67 0.95 -20.00 14.44
N ALA A 68 -0.19 -20.35 15.04
CA ALA A 68 -0.28 -20.64 16.47
C ALA A 68 0.50 -21.90 16.91
N THR A 69 0.74 -22.86 16.02
CA THR A 69 1.58 -24.04 16.32
C THR A 69 3.08 -23.76 16.21
N GLY A 70 3.49 -22.52 15.90
CA GLY A 70 4.89 -22.11 15.77
C GLY A 70 5.50 -22.42 14.40
N GLU A 71 4.65 -22.63 13.40
CA GLU A 71 5.02 -22.88 12.02
C GLU A 71 5.82 -21.71 11.41
N GLN A 72 6.83 -22.00 10.58
CA GLN A 72 7.65 -20.94 10.01
C GLN A 72 6.82 -20.11 9.03
N VAL A 73 6.69 -18.80 9.28
CA VAL A 73 5.97 -17.89 8.39
C VAL A 73 6.95 -17.14 7.51
N ILE A 74 6.81 -17.34 6.20
CA ILE A 74 7.49 -16.56 5.17
C ILE A 74 6.47 -15.58 4.60
N ARG A 75 6.52 -14.33 5.06
CA ARG A 75 5.62 -13.25 4.58
C ARG A 75 6.15 -12.61 3.31
N ALA A 76 5.31 -12.03 2.47
CA ALA A 76 5.76 -11.09 1.46
C ALA A 76 6.23 -9.80 2.12
N GLU A 77 7.43 -9.32 1.77
CA GLU A 77 7.95 -8.05 2.30
C GLU A 77 7.02 -6.88 1.97
N SER A 78 6.25 -6.97 0.88
CA SER A 78 5.26 -5.97 0.51
C SER A 78 4.08 -5.85 1.48
N LEU A 79 3.87 -6.82 2.38
CA LEU A 79 2.88 -6.73 3.46
C LEU A 79 3.32 -5.78 4.58
N GLU A 80 4.62 -5.49 4.67
CA GLU A 80 5.20 -4.53 5.62
C GLU A 80 5.19 -3.09 5.08
N ASP A 81 4.55 -2.84 3.93
CA ASP A 81 4.39 -1.52 3.32
C ASP A 81 3.49 -0.61 4.19
N PRO A 82 4.03 0.47 4.82
CA PRO A 82 3.26 1.31 5.72
C PRO A 82 2.07 2.01 5.05
N VAL A 83 2.17 2.33 3.76
CA VAL A 83 1.06 2.95 3.00
C VAL A 83 -0.09 1.95 2.87
N MET A 84 0.23 0.69 2.62
CA MET A 84 -0.77 -0.37 2.54
C MET A 84 -1.38 -0.68 3.91
N GLN A 85 -0.56 -0.69 4.98
CA GLN A 85 -1.06 -0.84 6.34
C GLN A 85 -2.05 0.27 6.69
N ALA A 86 -1.74 1.53 6.34
CA ALA A 86 -2.64 2.66 6.57
C ALA A 86 -3.96 2.53 5.79
N ARG A 87 -3.90 2.12 4.52
CA ARG A 87 -5.10 1.85 3.70
C ARG A 87 -5.96 0.73 4.31
N ARG A 88 -5.36 -0.38 4.74
CA ARG A 88 -6.08 -1.50 5.38
C ARG A 88 -6.68 -1.10 6.73
N ALA A 89 -5.97 -0.29 7.50
CA ALA A 89 -6.48 0.27 8.74
C ALA A 89 -7.71 1.14 8.49
N MET A 90 -7.68 2.02 7.48
CA MET A 90 -8.81 2.86 7.09
C MET A 90 -10.02 2.03 6.63
N ALA A 91 -9.81 1.07 5.73
CA ALA A 91 -10.88 0.16 5.29
C ALA A 91 -11.48 -0.63 6.45
N THR A 92 -10.65 -1.07 7.40
CA THR A 92 -11.12 -1.73 8.62
C THR A 92 -11.91 -0.78 9.50
N ALA A 93 -11.42 0.44 9.73
CA ALA A 93 -12.08 1.47 10.52
C ALA A 93 -13.47 1.78 9.95
N ARG A 94 -13.61 1.93 8.62
CA ARG A 94 -14.91 2.08 7.95
C ARG A 94 -15.81 0.85 8.04
N ARG A 95 -15.24 -0.35 8.14
CA ARG A 95 -16.02 -1.59 8.27
C ARG A 95 -16.60 -1.75 9.68
N ILE A 96 -15.85 -1.39 10.72
CA ILE A 96 -16.20 -1.73 12.12
C ILE A 96 -16.49 -0.52 13.02
N GLY A 97 -16.09 0.70 12.62
CA GLY A 97 -16.24 1.92 13.39
C GLY A 97 -17.53 2.66 13.06
N GLU A 98 -18.26 3.09 14.09
CA GLU A 98 -19.52 3.83 13.94
C GLU A 98 -19.27 5.25 13.41
N TRP A 99 -18.33 5.97 14.02
CA TRP A 99 -17.99 7.35 13.63
C TRP A 99 -17.45 7.42 12.19
N GLU A 100 -16.55 6.52 11.82
CA GLU A 100 -15.96 6.47 10.48
C GLU A 100 -17.02 6.23 9.41
N ARG A 101 -18.04 5.42 9.72
CA ARG A 101 -19.16 5.13 8.80
C ARG A 101 -20.06 6.33 8.55
N GLU A 102 -20.17 7.23 9.52
CA GLU A 102 -21.00 8.44 9.42
C GLU A 102 -20.33 9.57 8.62
N GLN A 103 -19.02 9.48 8.35
CA GLN A 103 -18.30 10.54 7.67
C GLN A 103 -18.69 10.70 6.20
N THR A 104 -18.82 11.96 5.78
CA THR A 104 -18.97 12.41 4.39
C THR A 104 -17.81 13.34 4.02
N HIS A 105 -17.69 13.72 2.74
CA HIS A 105 -16.69 14.69 2.34
C HIS A 105 -16.84 16.00 3.12
N GLU A 106 -18.07 16.49 3.29
CA GLU A 106 -18.39 17.73 3.97
C GLU A 106 -18.12 17.67 5.47
N SER A 107 -18.43 16.56 6.15
CA SER A 107 -18.17 16.43 7.59
C SER A 107 -16.68 16.38 7.92
N LEU A 108 -15.85 15.97 6.96
CA LEU A 108 -14.40 15.86 7.10
C LEU A 108 -13.64 17.17 6.82
N LEU A 109 -14.25 18.13 6.11
CA LEU A 109 -13.58 19.39 5.75
C LEU A 109 -13.00 20.16 6.95
N PRO A 110 -13.71 20.31 8.10
CA PRO A 110 -13.15 21.02 9.24
C PRO A 110 -11.87 20.39 9.77
N TYR A 111 -11.80 19.05 9.80
CA TYR A 111 -10.60 18.33 10.23
C TYR A 111 -9.46 18.56 9.23
N LEU A 112 -9.71 18.42 7.92
CA LEU A 112 -8.69 18.70 6.90
C LEU A 112 -8.15 20.14 6.97
N GLU A 113 -9.03 21.12 7.19
CA GLU A 113 -8.63 22.51 7.36
C GLU A 113 -7.80 22.73 8.62
N GLU A 114 -8.17 22.08 9.72
CA GLU A 114 -7.43 22.07 10.99
C GLU A 114 -6.02 21.49 10.79
N GLU A 115 -5.90 20.24 10.30
CA GLU A 115 -4.60 19.57 10.13
C GLU A 115 -3.66 20.33 9.16
N ALA A 116 -4.22 20.88 8.07
CA ALA A 116 -3.45 21.72 7.16
C ALA A 116 -2.99 23.04 7.84
N GLY A 117 -3.83 23.58 8.72
CA GLY A 117 -3.52 24.73 9.56
C GLY A 117 -2.42 24.44 10.58
N GLU A 118 -2.49 23.30 11.27
CA GLU A 118 -1.50 22.84 12.23
C GLU A 118 -0.13 22.63 11.58
N PHE A 119 -0.08 21.93 10.44
CA PHE A 119 1.15 21.78 9.66
C PHE A 119 1.75 23.14 9.28
N ALA A 120 0.93 24.04 8.74
CA ALA A 120 1.38 25.38 8.35
C ALA A 120 1.86 26.20 9.56
N ALA A 121 1.25 26.05 10.73
CA ALA A 121 1.66 26.69 11.96
C ALA A 121 3.00 26.12 12.46
N ALA A 122 3.17 24.81 12.46
CA ALA A 122 4.40 24.13 12.85
C ALA A 122 5.59 24.56 11.97
N VAL A 123 5.40 24.64 10.65
CA VAL A 123 6.42 25.17 9.72
C VAL A 123 6.79 26.61 10.04
N ARG A 124 5.81 27.51 10.24
CA ARG A 124 6.07 28.93 10.54
C ARG A 124 6.80 29.12 11.87
N GLN A 125 6.52 28.25 12.85
CA GLN A 125 7.14 28.27 14.17
C GLN A 125 8.49 27.56 14.21
N ARG A 126 8.92 26.92 13.11
CA ARG A 126 10.13 26.10 13.04
C ARG A 126 10.13 25.00 14.10
N ALA A 127 8.98 24.33 14.21
CA ALA A 127 8.84 23.17 15.07
C ALA A 127 9.82 22.05 14.67
N PRO A 128 10.17 21.15 15.61
CA PRO A 128 10.91 19.93 15.30
C PRO A 128 10.31 19.13 14.13
N GLU A 129 11.16 18.46 13.36
CA GLU A 129 10.76 17.58 12.23
C GLU A 129 9.75 16.50 12.66
N ALA A 130 9.80 16.04 13.91
CA ALA A 130 8.84 15.08 14.44
C ALA A 130 7.40 15.63 14.46
N ASP A 131 7.24 16.92 14.74
CA ASP A 131 5.92 17.57 14.75
C ASP A 131 5.44 17.76 13.31
N LEU A 132 6.34 18.14 12.38
CA LEU A 132 5.99 18.23 10.95
C LEU A 132 5.56 16.87 10.39
N LEU A 133 6.25 15.79 10.78
CA LEU A 133 5.90 14.44 10.39
C LEU A 133 4.53 14.01 10.94
N LYS A 134 4.22 14.37 12.19
CA LYS A 134 2.92 14.14 12.80
C LYS A 134 1.81 14.80 11.98
N GLU A 135 1.90 16.10 11.73
CA GLU A 135 0.81 16.81 11.04
C GLU A 135 0.67 16.38 9.57
N LEU A 136 1.77 15.98 8.91
CA LEU A 136 1.67 15.35 7.58
C LEU A 136 0.99 13.97 7.63
N GLY A 137 1.16 13.23 8.73
CA GLY A 137 0.42 12.00 9.00
C GLY A 137 -1.07 12.24 9.16
N ASP A 138 -1.44 13.29 9.88
CA ASP A 138 -2.84 13.67 10.10
C ASP A 138 -3.49 14.20 8.81
N ILE A 139 -2.75 14.95 7.97
CA ILE A 139 -3.20 15.28 6.60
C ILE A 139 -3.37 14.01 5.75
N PHE A 140 -2.46 13.05 5.84
CA PHE A 140 -2.57 11.79 5.10
C PHE A 140 -3.78 10.96 5.54
N LEU A 141 -4.14 11.00 6.83
CA LEU A 141 -5.38 10.40 7.35
C LEU A 141 -6.62 10.98 6.63
N GLN A 142 -6.65 12.29 6.40
CA GLN A 142 -7.75 12.93 5.68
C GLN A 142 -7.81 12.51 4.19
N VAL A 143 -6.66 12.37 3.53
CA VAL A 143 -6.59 11.84 2.16
C VAL A 143 -7.13 10.40 2.11
N LEU A 144 -6.77 9.57 3.09
CA LEU A 144 -7.28 8.20 3.21
C LEU A 144 -8.80 8.16 3.41
N PHE A 145 -9.35 8.99 4.31
CA PHE A 145 -10.79 9.07 4.51
C PHE A 145 -11.53 9.45 3.22
N HIS A 146 -11.09 10.53 2.56
CA HIS A 146 -11.73 10.96 1.32
C HIS A 146 -11.64 9.91 0.21
N ALA A 147 -10.52 9.18 0.10
CA ALA A 147 -10.42 8.07 -0.82
C ALA A 147 -11.38 6.91 -0.46
N GLU A 148 -11.45 6.53 0.82
CA GLU A 148 -12.27 5.38 1.25
C GLU A 148 -13.79 5.62 1.12
N ILE A 149 -14.24 6.87 1.21
CA ILE A 149 -15.66 7.23 1.01
C ILE A 149 -16.02 7.56 -0.45
N SER A 150 -15.04 7.59 -1.34
CA SER A 150 -15.21 7.93 -2.75
C SER A 150 -15.51 6.72 -3.62
N THR A 151 -15.89 6.99 -4.88
CA THR A 151 -15.93 5.96 -5.94
C THR A 151 -14.53 5.62 -6.49
N PHE A 152 -13.52 6.42 -6.14
CA PHE A 152 -12.11 6.21 -6.48
C PHE A 152 -11.33 5.77 -5.25
N SER A 153 -10.19 5.12 -5.46
CA SER A 153 -9.30 4.64 -4.40
C SER A 153 -8.09 5.56 -4.17
N LEU A 154 -7.30 5.29 -3.12
CA LEU A 154 -6.01 5.95 -2.93
C LEU A 154 -5.07 5.73 -4.14
N ASP A 155 -5.14 4.55 -4.78
CA ASP A 155 -4.34 4.25 -5.96
C ASP A 155 -4.74 5.14 -7.14
N ASP A 156 -6.03 5.49 -7.26
CA ASP A 156 -6.52 6.42 -8.28
C ASP A 156 -6.06 7.86 -8.01
N VAL A 157 -5.98 8.27 -6.74
CA VAL A 157 -5.41 9.57 -6.34
C VAL A 157 -3.93 9.62 -6.75
N ALA A 158 -3.16 8.59 -6.42
CA ALA A 158 -1.75 8.48 -6.81
C ALA A 158 -1.59 8.44 -8.33
N ALA A 159 -2.42 7.68 -9.05
CA ALA A 159 -2.39 7.61 -10.51
C ALA A 159 -2.75 8.95 -11.16
N SER A 160 -3.69 9.71 -10.56
CA SER A 160 -4.03 11.06 -10.99
C SER A 160 -2.85 12.02 -10.84
N PHE A 161 -2.13 11.96 -9.71
CA PHE A 161 -0.88 12.70 -9.52
C PHE A 161 0.18 12.32 -10.57
N VAL A 162 0.44 11.03 -10.78
CA VAL A 162 1.43 10.57 -11.76
C VAL A 162 1.08 11.03 -13.18
N ARG A 163 -0.19 10.93 -13.61
CA ARG A 163 -0.63 11.44 -14.91
C ARG A 163 -0.38 12.94 -15.06
N LYS A 164 -0.72 13.72 -14.03
CA LYS A 164 -0.47 15.18 -13.99
C LYS A 164 1.02 15.49 -14.10
N MET A 165 1.85 14.79 -13.35
CA MET A 165 3.31 15.00 -13.39
C MET A 165 3.92 14.57 -14.72
N ARG A 166 3.46 13.49 -15.34
CA ARG A 166 3.89 13.10 -16.69
C ARG A 166 3.54 14.15 -17.75
N SER A 167 2.41 14.86 -17.58
CA SER A 167 2.00 15.95 -18.46
C SER A 167 2.80 17.24 -18.24
N ARG A 168 2.96 17.65 -16.97
CA ARG A 168 3.47 18.99 -16.59
C ARG A 168 4.96 19.02 -16.25
N ALA A 169 5.57 17.87 -15.99
CA ALA A 169 6.97 17.70 -15.66
C ALA A 169 7.52 16.38 -16.26
N PRO A 170 7.49 16.22 -17.60
CA PRO A 170 7.88 14.97 -18.28
C PRO A 170 9.34 14.56 -18.00
N TYR A 171 10.21 15.53 -17.73
CA TYR A 171 11.62 15.33 -17.39
C TYR A 171 11.82 14.42 -16.16
N LEU A 172 10.80 14.27 -15.30
CA LEU A 172 10.84 13.33 -14.18
C LEU A 172 10.72 11.85 -14.60
N PHE A 173 10.37 11.58 -15.86
CA PHE A 173 10.00 10.24 -16.34
C PHE A 173 10.67 9.81 -17.66
N ASP A 174 11.34 10.72 -18.36
CA ASP A 174 11.89 10.47 -19.70
C ASP A 174 13.40 10.13 -19.71
N GLY A 175 14.00 9.97 -18.54
CA GLY A 175 15.42 9.66 -18.40
C GLY A 175 16.34 10.88 -18.42
N THR A 176 15.78 12.10 -18.33
CA THR A 176 16.57 13.31 -18.08
C THR A 176 17.46 13.13 -16.83
N ALA A 177 18.76 13.27 -17.02
CA ALA A 177 19.77 13.08 -15.97
C ALA A 177 20.41 14.40 -15.48
N GLU A 178 20.17 15.50 -16.19
CA GLU A 178 20.71 16.81 -15.86
C GLU A 178 19.68 17.69 -15.12
N LEU A 179 20.17 18.72 -14.43
CA LEU A 179 19.31 19.67 -13.73
C LEU A 179 18.48 20.47 -14.73
N VAL A 180 17.16 20.41 -14.59
CA VAL A 180 16.24 21.23 -15.38
C VAL A 180 16.08 22.60 -14.71
N GLY A 181 16.39 23.68 -15.43
CA GLY A 181 16.29 25.04 -14.91
C GLY A 181 14.85 25.47 -14.61
N VAL A 182 14.65 26.37 -13.63
CA VAL A 182 13.32 26.83 -13.18
C VAL A 182 12.48 27.43 -14.30
N GLU A 183 13.10 28.17 -15.23
CA GLU A 183 12.40 28.74 -16.39
C GLU A 183 11.78 27.65 -17.27
N GLU A 184 12.54 26.59 -17.52
CA GLU A 184 12.08 25.43 -18.29
C GLU A 184 11.01 24.64 -17.54
N GLN A 185 11.16 24.43 -16.22
CA GLN A 185 10.14 23.81 -15.40
C GLN A 185 8.81 24.59 -15.46
N ASN A 186 8.87 25.92 -15.36
CA ASN A 186 7.68 26.78 -15.45
C ASN A 186 7.04 26.72 -16.85
N ARG A 187 7.86 26.71 -17.91
CA ARG A 187 7.39 26.56 -19.29
C ARG A 187 6.64 25.24 -19.48
N LEU A 188 7.26 24.12 -19.11
CA LEU A 188 6.68 22.78 -19.19
C LEU A 188 5.38 22.68 -18.37
N TRP A 189 5.36 23.27 -17.18
CA TRP A 189 4.18 23.27 -16.32
C TRP A 189 3.00 24.03 -16.94
N ALA A 190 3.26 25.21 -17.51
CA ALA A 190 2.25 26.01 -18.19
C ALA A 190 1.70 25.29 -19.43
N GLU A 191 2.57 24.68 -20.23
CA GLU A 191 2.18 23.90 -21.41
C GLU A 191 1.34 22.67 -21.03
N GLY A 192 1.76 21.90 -20.03
CA GLY A 192 1.01 20.74 -19.56
C GLY A 192 -0.37 21.13 -19.00
N LYS A 193 -0.46 22.27 -18.31
CA LYS A 193 -1.74 22.79 -17.79
C LYS A 193 -2.71 23.21 -18.90
N SER A 194 -2.22 23.69 -20.05
CA SER A 194 -3.09 24.09 -21.18
C SER A 194 -3.67 22.92 -21.99
N ARG A 195 -3.18 21.70 -21.77
CA ARG A 195 -3.61 20.48 -22.47
C ARG A 195 -4.70 19.71 -21.72
N GLU A 196 -4.95 20.07 -20.47
CA GLU A 196 -6.02 19.54 -19.60
C GLU A 196 -7.27 20.41 -19.69
#